data_AF-A0A420VU05-F1
#
_entry.id   AF-A0A420VU05-F1
#
_cell.length_a   1.000
_cell.length_b   1.000
_cell.length_c   1.000
_cell.angle_alpha   90.00
_cell.angle_beta   90.00
_cell.angle_gamma   90.00
#
_symmetry.space_group_name_H-M   'P 1'
#
loop_
_entity.id
_entity.type
_entity.pdbx_description
1 polymer ?
#
loop_
_entity_poly.entity_id
_entity_poly.type
_entity_poly.pdbx_seq_one_letter_code
_entity_poly.pdbx_strand_id
1 'polypeptide(L)'
;MGSFVFLALTVISILLGLLFVATIILLISGGIISTSVIVGIQQRSITKGFKTLFLSSAIVGSTIVSVIFCIFLNAVYDWHSNNTAILIGIGLGIVLGIGLGLLTFKAMTELFRFLTNKYRK
;
A
#
# COMPACT_ATOMS: atom_id res chain seq x y z
N MET A 1 27.28 30.62 -19.45
CA MET A 1 26.51 29.62 -20.23
C MET A 1 26.59 28.20 -19.65
N GLY A 2 27.73 27.73 -19.14
CA GLY A 2 27.86 26.36 -18.61
C GLY A 2 26.99 26.00 -17.39
N SER A 3 26.80 26.90 -16.41
CA SER A 3 26.02 26.59 -15.21
C SER A 3 24.52 26.42 -15.46
N PHE A 4 23.96 27.17 -16.41
CA PHE A 4 22.56 27.04 -16.83
C PHE A 4 22.29 25.70 -17.52
N VAL A 5 23.23 25.23 -18.34
CA VAL A 5 23.13 23.91 -18.99
C VAL A 5 23.20 22.78 -17.98
N PHE A 6 24.07 22.91 -16.96
CA PHE A 6 24.20 21.92 -15.89
C PHE A 6 22.95 21.82 -15.00
N LEU A 7 22.34 22.96 -14.66
CA LEU A 7 21.06 23.00 -13.96
C LEU A 7 19.92 22.40 -14.78
N ALA A 8 19.83 22.73 -16.06
CA ALA A 8 18.80 22.18 -16.95
C ALA A 8 18.91 20.64 -17.08
N LEU A 9 20.13 20.12 -17.25
CA LEU A 9 20.38 18.67 -17.27
C LEU A 9 19.97 17.99 -15.97
N THR A 10 20.30 18.59 -14.82
CA THR A 10 19.96 18.03 -13.51
C THR A 10 18.45 17.93 -13.30
N VAL A 11 17.69 18.97 -13.67
CA VAL A 11 16.23 18.98 -13.58
C VAL A 11 15.61 17.93 -14.50
N ILE A 12 16.12 17.80 -15.73
CA ILE A 12 15.65 16.78 -16.69
C ILE A 12 15.89 15.36 -16.14
N SER A 13 17.06 15.09 -15.55
CA SER A 13 17.36 13.78 -14.95
C SER A 13 16.43 13.44 -13.79
N ILE A 14 16.11 14.42 -12.94
CA ILE A 14 15.17 14.24 -11.82
C ILE A 14 13.75 13.94 -12.34
N LEU A 15 13.28 14.71 -13.33
CA LEU A 15 11.97 14.49 -13.94
C LEU A 15 11.87 13.11 -14.60
N LEU A 16 12.91 12.70 -15.32
CA LEU A 16 12.95 11.39 -15.96
C LEU A 16 12.98 10.24 -14.94
N GLY A 17 13.74 10.40 -13.85
CA GLY A 17 13.75 9.45 -12.74
C GLY A 17 12.38 9.31 -12.07
N LEU A 18 11.69 10.44 -11.82
CA LEU A 18 10.35 10.44 -11.24
C LEU A 18 9.34 9.73 -12.16
N LEU A 19 9.40 10.00 -13.47
CA LEU A 19 8.55 9.35 -14.47
C LEU A 19 8.76 7.83 -14.49
N PHE A 20 10.01 7.38 -14.41
CA PHE A 20 10.35 5.96 -14.39
C PHE A 20 9.78 5.25 -13.17
N VAL A 21 9.95 5.83 -11.97
CA VAL A 21 9.37 5.29 -10.72
C VAL A 21 7.85 5.24 -10.79
N ALA A 22 7.20 6.30 -11.28
CA ALA A 22 5.75 6.34 -11.44
C ALA A 22 5.23 5.22 -12.37
N THR A 23 5.94 4.97 -13.47
CA THR A 23 5.59 3.91 -14.42
C THR A 23 5.68 2.53 -13.78
N ILE A 24 6.73 2.26 -12.98
CA ILE A 24 6.87 0.99 -12.25
C ILE A 24 5.72 0.78 -11.27
N ILE A 25 5.34 1.81 -10.51
CA ILE A 25 4.23 1.74 -9.54
C ILE A 25 2.91 1.40 -10.25
N LEU A 26 2.66 2.03 -11.40
CA LEU A 26 1.48 1.74 -12.22
C LEU A 26 1.51 0.30 -12.77
N LEU A 27 2.66 -0.18 -13.22
CA LEU A 27 2.82 -1.53 -13.75
C LEU A 27 2.58 -2.59 -12.67
N ILE A 28 3.12 -2.39 -11.47
CA ILE A 28 2.90 -3.28 -10.32
C ILE A 28 1.41 -3.29 -9.94
N SER A 29 0.81 -2.11 -9.81
CA SER A 29 -0.61 -1.98 -9.45
C SER A 29 -1.51 -2.65 -10.48
N GLY A 30 -1.27 -2.39 -11.77
CA GLY A 30 -1.98 -3.02 -12.89
C GLY A 30 -1.78 -4.54 -12.93
N GLY A 31 -0.57 -5.01 -12.65
CA GLY A 31 -0.25 -6.44 -12.55
C GLY A 31 -1.00 -7.14 -11.42
N ILE A 32 -1.08 -6.53 -10.23
CA ILE A 32 -1.85 -7.06 -9.10
C ILE A 32 -3.35 -7.08 -9.44
N ILE A 33 -3.87 -6.05 -10.12
CA ILE A 33 -5.27 -6.02 -10.57
C ILE A 33 -5.55 -7.14 -11.56
N SER A 34 -4.72 -7.27 -12.60
CA SER A 34 -4.87 -8.27 -13.65
C SER A 34 -4.82 -9.70 -13.10
N THR A 35 -3.81 -10.02 -12.30
CA THR A 35 -3.66 -11.35 -11.68
C THR A 35 -4.84 -11.70 -10.78
N SER A 36 -5.34 -10.74 -10.01
CA SER A 36 -6.47 -10.96 -9.09
C SER A 36 -7.79 -11.20 -9.82
N VAL A 37 -8.01 -10.54 -10.97
CA VAL A 37 -9.15 -10.80 -11.85
C VAL A 37 -9.04 -12.19 -12.49
N ILE A 38 -7.87 -12.54 -13.03
CA ILE A 38 -7.63 -13.84 -13.66
C ILE A 38 -7.82 -14.99 -12.66
N VAL A 39 -7.24 -14.88 -11.47
CA VAL A 39 -7.41 -15.89 -10.41
C VAL A 39 -8.86 -15.96 -9.94
N GLY A 40 -9.59 -14.84 -9.91
CA GLY A 40 -11.01 -14.79 -9.60
C GLY A 40 -11.87 -15.56 -10.61
N ILE A 41 -11.55 -15.44 -11.89
CA ILE A 41 -12.22 -16.16 -12.99
C ILE A 41 -11.84 -17.65 -12.96
N GLN A 42 -10.54 -17.97 -12.84
CA GLN A 42 -10.02 -19.34 -12.89
C GLN A 42 -10.52 -20.20 -11.72
N GLN A 43 -10.59 -19.64 -10.51
CA GLN A 43 -11.03 -20.39 -9.33
C GLN A 43 -12.56 -20.37 -9.13
N ARG A 44 -13.33 -19.74 -10.05
CA ARG A 44 -14.78 -19.46 -9.92
C ARG A 44 -15.18 -18.88 -8.57
N SER A 45 -14.23 -18.25 -7.87
CA SER A 45 -14.39 -17.75 -6.52
C SER A 45 -13.75 -16.37 -6.45
N ILE A 46 -14.62 -15.36 -6.44
CA ILE A 46 -14.24 -13.96 -6.34
C ILE A 46 -13.45 -13.73 -5.03
N THR A 47 -13.74 -14.51 -3.97
CA THR A 47 -13.06 -14.46 -2.68
C THR A 47 -11.60 -14.90 -2.75
N LYS A 48 -11.25 -15.88 -3.60
CA LYS A 48 -9.86 -16.34 -3.75
C LYS A 48 -9.07 -15.43 -4.71
N GLY A 49 -9.71 -14.90 -5.75
CA GLY A 49 -9.09 -13.97 -6.70
C GLY A 49 -8.77 -12.59 -6.12
N PHE A 50 -9.68 -12.00 -5.35
CA PHE A 50 -9.48 -10.66 -4.79
C PHE A 50 -8.62 -10.63 -3.52
N LYS A 51 -8.26 -11.77 -2.94
CA LYS A 51 -7.47 -11.84 -1.71
C LYS A 51 -6.13 -11.11 -1.85
N THR A 52 -5.48 -11.23 -3.00
CA THR A 52 -4.19 -10.59 -3.31
C THR A 52 -4.31 -9.08 -3.47
N LEU A 53 -5.32 -8.59 -4.20
CA LEU A 53 -5.61 -7.16 -4.32
C LEU A 53 -5.90 -6.52 -2.96
N PHE A 54 -6.74 -7.15 -2.15
CA PHE A 54 -7.11 -6.61 -0.85
C PHE A 54 -5.99 -6.71 0.19
N LEU A 55 -5.19 -7.77 0.16
CA LEU A 55 -4.01 -7.85 1.00
C LEU A 55 -3.01 -6.74 0.65
N SER A 56 -2.82 -6.46 -0.65
CA SER A 56 -1.95 -5.37 -1.11
C SER A 56 -2.46 -4.00 -0.64
N SER A 57 -3.77 -3.73 -0.75
CA SER A 57 -4.34 -2.46 -0.28
C SER A 57 -4.32 -2.33 1.24
N ALA A 58 -4.50 -3.42 1.99
CA ALA A 58 -4.38 -3.45 3.44
C ALA A 58 -2.94 -3.21 3.93
N ILE A 59 -1.94 -3.73 3.22
CA ILE A 59 -0.52 -3.46 3.53
C ILE A 59 -0.20 -1.98 3.27
N VAL A 60 -0.61 -1.44 2.12
CA VAL A 60 -0.38 -0.02 1.80
C VAL A 60 -1.11 0.88 2.80
N GLY A 61 -2.38 0.60 3.09
CA GLY A 61 -3.18 1.36 4.04
C GLY A 61 -2.61 1.31 5.46
N SER A 62 -2.19 0.14 5.94
CA SER A 62 -1.60 0.02 7.27
C SER A 62 -0.23 0.68 7.39
N THR A 63 0.56 0.70 6.31
CA THR A 63 1.82 1.43 6.26
C THR A 63 1.59 2.93 6.42
N ILE A 64 0.61 3.50 5.70
CA ILE A 64 0.27 4.93 5.79
C ILE A 64 -0.18 5.29 7.20
N VAL A 65 -1.10 4.52 7.78
CA VAL A 65 -1.62 4.76 9.14
C VAL A 65 -0.51 4.66 10.19
N SER A 66 0.37 3.66 10.07
CA SER A 66 1.49 3.46 11.00
C SER A 66 2.52 4.59 10.94
N VAL A 67 2.84 5.09 9.73
CA VAL A 67 3.76 6.23 9.56
C VAL A 67 3.18 7.49 10.19
N ILE A 68 1.90 7.79 9.96
CA ILE A 68 1.23 8.95 10.57
C ILE A 68 1.27 8.86 12.10
N PHE A 69 0.99 7.69 12.66
CA PHE A 69 1.03 7.46 14.10
C PHE A 69 2.44 7.59 14.67
N CYS A 70 3.46 7.10 13.97
CA CYS A 70 4.87 7.26 14.36
C CYS A 70 5.31 8.74 14.36
N ILE A 71 4.89 9.53 13.37
CA ILE A 71 5.16 10.97 13.33
C ILE A 71 4.51 11.66 14.53
N PHE A 72 3.26 11.31 14.84
CA PHE A 72 2.54 11.86 15.98
C PHE A 72 3.23 11.52 17.31
N LEU A 73 3.64 10.26 17.51
CA LEU A 73 4.36 9.84 18.70
C LEU A 73 5.71 10.54 18.84
N ASN A 74 6.44 10.71 17.74
CA ASN A 74 7.71 11.42 17.74
C ASN A 74 7.54 12.90 18.13
N ALA A 75 6.46 13.55 17.69
CA ALA A 75 6.15 14.92 18.07
C ALA A 75 5.80 15.09 19.57
N VAL A 76 5.30 14.03 20.23
CA VAL A 76 4.91 14.08 21.65
C VAL A 76 6.07 13.68 22.58
N TYR A 77 6.84 12.67 22.21
CA TYR A 77 7.88 12.09 23.08
C TYR A 77 9.33 12.45 22.69
N ASP A 78 9.51 13.21 21.61
CA ASP A 78 10.79 13.75 21.12
C ASP A 78 11.89 12.67 21.05
N TRP A 79 11.61 11.60 20.33
CA TRP A 79 12.52 10.46 20.20
C TRP A 79 13.69 10.80 19.30
N HIS A 80 14.78 11.26 19.90
CA HIS A 80 15.98 11.66 19.17
C HIS A 80 16.88 10.48 18.73
N SER A 81 16.68 9.28 19.30
CA SER A 81 17.50 8.11 18.99
C SER A 81 16.92 7.28 17.83
N ASN A 82 17.69 7.18 16.74
CA ASN A 82 17.32 6.41 15.54
C ASN A 82 17.03 4.93 15.84
N ASN A 83 17.75 4.32 16.78
CA ASN A 83 17.54 2.91 17.12
C ASN A 83 16.17 2.66 17.75
N THR A 84 15.71 3.56 18.63
CA THR A 84 14.38 3.46 19.25
C THR A 84 13.26 3.71 18.23
N ALA A 85 13.45 4.65 17.30
CA ALA A 85 12.45 4.95 16.28
C ALA A 85 12.21 3.75 15.33
N ILE A 86 13.27 3.07 14.90
CA ILE A 86 13.17 1.88 14.03
C ILE A 86 12.45 0.74 14.76
N LEU A 87 12.82 0.48 16.02
CA LEU A 87 12.24 -0.62 16.80
C LEU A 87 10.74 -0.40 17.06
N ILE A 88 10.37 0.82 17.41
CA ILE A 88 8.97 1.19 17.66
C ILE A 88 8.18 1.19 16.35
N GLY A 89 8.74 1.75 15.27
CA GLY A 89 8.09 1.74 13.96
C GLY A 89 7.78 0.33 13.44
N ILE A 90 8.73 -0.60 13.58
CA ILE A 90 8.51 -2.01 13.22
C ILE A 90 7.42 -2.64 14.11
N GLY A 91 7.52 -2.48 15.43
CA GLY A 91 6.55 -3.06 16.35
C GLY A 91 5.14 -2.54 16.12
N LEU A 92 5.00 -1.23 15.98
CA LEU A 92 3.73 -0.55 15.76
C LEU A 92 3.14 -0.87 14.38
N GLY A 93 4.00 -0.95 13.35
CA GLY A 93 3.64 -1.36 12.00
C GLY A 93 3.08 -2.78 11.94
N ILE A 94 3.69 -3.73 12.68
CA ILE A 94 3.19 -5.11 12.76
C ILE A 94 1.82 -5.15 13.45
N VAL A 95 1.68 -4.48 14.60
CA VAL A 95 0.43 -4.51 15.39
C VAL A 95 -0.72 -3.86 14.62
N LEU A 96 -0.51 -2.66 14.08
CA LEU A 96 -1.52 -1.96 13.28
C LEU A 96 -1.79 -2.66 11.95
N GLY A 97 -0.75 -3.23 11.33
CA GLY A 97 -0.87 -4.02 10.11
C GLY A 97 -1.77 -5.24 10.27
N ILE A 98 -1.56 -6.02 11.33
CA ILE A 98 -2.41 -7.18 11.64
C ILE A 98 -3.84 -6.72 11.96
N GLY A 99 -4.00 -5.68 12.79
CA GLY A 99 -5.31 -5.17 13.18
C GLY A 99 -6.14 -4.68 11.98
N LEU A 100 -5.56 -3.82 11.14
CA LEU A 100 -6.21 -3.32 9.93
C LEU A 100 -6.45 -4.40 8.89
N GLY A 101 -5.51 -5.35 8.75
CA GLY A 101 -5.65 -6.51 7.86
C GLY A 101 -6.83 -7.41 8.25
N LEU A 102 -7.03 -7.66 9.55
CA LEU A 102 -8.18 -8.42 10.04
C LEU A 102 -9.50 -7.66 9.86
N LEU A 103 -9.49 -6.34 10.10
CA LEU A 103 -10.66 -5.48 9.89
C LEU A 103 -11.11 -5.47 8.43
N THR A 104 -10.16 -5.29 7.50
CA THR A 104 -10.45 -5.34 6.05
C THR A 104 -10.90 -6.72 5.62
N PHE A 105 -10.30 -7.80 6.13
CA PHE A 105 -10.75 -9.16 5.86
C PHE A 105 -12.20 -9.42 6.34
N LYS A 106 -12.56 -8.92 7.52
CA LYS A 106 -13.91 -9.04 8.06
C LYS A 106 -14.91 -8.24 7.23
N ALA A 107 -14.61 -6.97 6.94
CA ALA A 107 -15.43 -6.13 6.07
C ALA A 107 -15.64 -6.77 4.69
N MET A 108 -14.62 -7.42 4.16
CA MET A 108 -14.68 -8.13 2.87
C MET A 108 -15.61 -9.34 2.91
N THR A 109 -15.55 -10.12 3.99
CA THR A 109 -16.42 -11.27 4.16
C THR A 109 -17.88 -10.84 4.21
N GLU A 110 -18.16 -9.72 4.89
CA GLU A 110 -19.49 -9.09 4.95
C GLU A 110 -19.96 -8.62 3.56
N LEU A 111 -19.11 -7.91 2.82
CA LEU A 111 -19.41 -7.36 1.50
C LEU A 111 -19.66 -8.46 0.47
N PHE A 112 -18.89 -9.54 0.51
CA PHE A 112 -19.14 -10.73 -0.31
C PHE A 112 -20.46 -11.42 0.03
N ARG A 113 -20.77 -11.53 1.32
CA ARG A 113 -22.04 -12.13 1.76
C ARG A 113 -23.22 -11.32 1.24
N PHE A 114 -23.10 -9.99 1.27
CA PHE A 114 -24.10 -9.08 0.71
C PHE A 114 -24.27 -9.24 -0.81
N LEU A 115 -23.18 -9.23 -1.58
CA LEU A 115 -23.22 -9.43 -3.04
C LEU A 115 -23.79 -10.79 -3.43
N THR A 116 -23.37 -11.85 -2.73
CA THR A 116 -23.85 -13.21 -2.99
C THR A 116 -25.35 -13.33 -2.69
N ASN A 117 -25.83 -12.72 -1.60
CA ASN A 117 -27.27 -12.69 -1.31
C ASN A 117 -28.07 -11.87 -2.34
N LYS A 118 -27.48 -10.81 -2.90
CA LYS A 118 -28.16 -9.95 -3.88
C LYS A 118 -28.30 -10.59 -5.26
N TYR A 119 -27.30 -11.36 -5.71
CA TYR A 119 -27.28 -12.01 -7.03
C TYR A 119 -27.80 -13.46 -7.02
N ARG A 120 -28.07 -14.04 -5.85
CA ARG A 120 -28.68 -15.37 -5.71
C ARG A 120 -30.21 -15.32 -5.60
N LYS A 121 -30.80 -14.12 -5.52
CA LYS A 121 -32.22 -13.87 -5.80
C LYS A 121 -32.37 -13.49 -7.27
#